data_AF-A0A086SZU8-F1
#
_entry.id   AF-A0A086SZU8-F1
#
_cell.length_a   1.000
_cell.length_b   1.000
_cell.length_c   1.000
_cell.angle_alpha   90.00
_cell.angle_beta   90.00
_cell.angle_gamma   90.00
#
_symmetry.space_group_name_H-M   'P 1'
#
loop_
_entity.id
_entity.type
_entity.pdbx_description
1 polymer ?
#
loop_
_entity_poly.entity_id
_entity_poly.type
_entity_poly.pdbx_seq_one_letter_code
_entity_poly.pdbx_strand_id
1 'polypeptide(L)'
;MEELPLNQEVREILQARSALRVAVFLREKSPLYPLEGNEGVARACSTLLVDPADSRAKLLSIWKVHRMTIFTFDLWNEAYNWATAHHKTNLPVILVDYGKRLSYVRVGSQKLRDEVNGFVANQHRLHGWDARPPYYQDQTTSVPTYLNPRDQGLVQPDGTVRRM
;
A
#
# COMPACT_ATOMS: atom_id res chain seq x y z
N MET A 1 -2.77 -10.25 -22.13
CA MET A 1 -2.55 -10.69 -20.74
C MET A 1 -3.93 -11.02 -20.21
N GLU A 2 -4.16 -12.27 -19.79
CA GLU A 2 -5.47 -12.80 -19.42
C GLU A 2 -6.03 -12.08 -18.17
N GLU A 3 -7.34 -11.82 -18.13
CA GLU A 3 -7.99 -11.25 -16.94
C GLU A 3 -7.86 -12.21 -15.76
N LEU A 4 -7.44 -11.69 -14.60
CA LEU A 4 -7.34 -12.54 -13.41
C LEU A 4 -8.74 -12.81 -12.86
N PRO A 5 -9.13 -14.08 -12.68
CA PRO A 5 -10.44 -14.39 -12.14
C PRO A 5 -10.53 -13.92 -10.68
N LEU A 6 -11.39 -12.94 -10.41
CA LEU A 6 -11.71 -12.52 -9.05
C LEU A 6 -12.62 -13.57 -8.41
N ASN A 7 -12.22 -14.06 -7.23
CA ASN A 7 -13.06 -14.96 -6.44
C ASN A 7 -14.29 -14.21 -5.88
N GLN A 8 -15.28 -14.97 -5.39
CA GLN A 8 -16.54 -14.42 -4.90
C GLN A 8 -16.35 -13.45 -3.72
N GLU A 9 -15.48 -13.79 -2.78
CA GLU A 9 -15.20 -12.98 -1.59
C GLU A 9 -14.64 -11.58 -1.96
N VAL A 10 -13.71 -11.53 -2.92
CA VAL A 10 -13.17 -10.26 -3.44
C VAL A 10 -14.26 -9.45 -4.13
N ARG A 11 -15.12 -10.10 -4.92
CA ARG A 11 -16.24 -9.40 -5.61
C ARG A 11 -17.21 -8.78 -4.61
N GLU A 12 -17.57 -9.50 -3.54
CA GLU A 12 -18.46 -9.00 -2.49
C GLU A 12 -17.87 -7.78 -1.79
N ILE A 13 -16.58 -7.82 -1.44
CA ILE A 13 -15.90 -6.67 -0.82
C ILE A 13 -15.88 -5.46 -1.75
N LEU A 14 -15.62 -5.66 -3.06
CA LEU A 14 -15.60 -4.56 -4.02
C LEU A 14 -17.00 -4.00 -4.29
N GLN A 15 -18.03 -4.85 -4.35
CA GLN A 15 -19.42 -4.45 -4.55
C GLN A 15 -19.99 -3.66 -3.37
N ALA A 16 -19.50 -3.90 -2.16
CA ALA A 16 -19.89 -3.12 -0.98
C ALA A 16 -19.53 -1.63 -1.10
N ARG A 17 -18.56 -1.28 -1.98
CA ARG A 17 -18.11 0.11 -2.23
C ARG A 17 -17.80 0.89 -0.95
N SER A 18 -17.33 0.19 0.09
CA SER A 18 -16.93 0.76 1.37
C SER A 18 -15.42 0.99 1.41
N ALA A 19 -14.97 1.91 2.26
CA ALA A 19 -13.55 2.19 2.46
C ALA A 19 -12.74 0.89 2.67
N LEU A 20 -11.76 0.66 1.79
CA LEU A 20 -10.85 -0.48 1.87
C LEU A 20 -9.46 -0.08 1.38
N ARG A 21 -8.48 -0.91 1.71
CA ARG A 21 -7.09 -0.71 1.32
C ARG A 21 -6.64 -1.81 0.37
N VAL A 22 -5.91 -1.44 -0.67
CA VAL A 22 -5.30 -2.38 -1.61
C VAL A 22 -3.80 -2.38 -1.37
N ALA A 23 -3.23 -3.56 -1.14
CA ALA A 23 -1.80 -3.79 -1.17
C ALA A 23 -1.44 -4.46 -2.49
N VAL A 24 -0.50 -3.87 -3.23
CA VAL A 24 -0.02 -4.41 -4.51
C VAL A 24 1.40 -4.88 -4.32
N PHE A 25 1.65 -6.17 -4.51
CA PHE A 25 2.97 -6.76 -4.44
C PHE A 25 3.49 -6.92 -5.86
N LEU A 26 4.40 -6.03 -6.27
CA LEU A 26 4.96 -6.02 -7.60
C LEU A 26 6.37 -6.61 -7.58
N ARG A 27 6.50 -7.89 -7.94
CA ARG A 27 7.78 -8.63 -7.84
C ARG A 27 8.70 -8.29 -9.01
N GLU A 28 10.01 -8.25 -8.77
CA GLU A 28 11.05 -7.93 -9.76
C GLU A 28 10.96 -8.76 -11.05
N LYS A 29 10.58 -10.03 -10.91
CA LYS A 29 10.46 -10.94 -12.05
C LYS A 29 9.14 -10.80 -12.83
N SER A 30 8.23 -9.95 -12.38
CA SER A 30 6.98 -9.67 -13.09
C SER A 30 7.27 -8.83 -14.32
N PRO A 31 6.60 -9.07 -15.47
CA PRO A 31 6.67 -8.16 -16.61
C PRO A 31 6.12 -6.77 -16.29
N LEU A 32 5.36 -6.64 -15.19
CA LEU A 32 4.81 -5.37 -14.71
C LEU A 32 5.77 -4.63 -13.78
N TYR A 33 6.92 -5.19 -13.42
CA TYR A 33 7.83 -4.59 -12.43
C TYR A 33 8.24 -3.13 -12.69
N PRO A 34 8.38 -2.66 -13.94
CA PRO A 34 8.71 -1.27 -14.21
C PRO A 34 7.62 -0.26 -13.84
N LEU A 35 6.41 -0.69 -13.47
CA LEU A 35 5.34 0.23 -13.09
C LEU A 35 5.70 0.99 -11.82
N GLU A 36 5.45 2.30 -11.84
CA GLU A 36 5.71 3.19 -10.71
C GLU A 36 4.40 3.85 -10.24
N GLY A 37 4.35 4.24 -8.96
CA GLY A 37 3.28 5.04 -8.35
C GLY A 37 1.86 4.80 -8.89
N ASN A 38 1.33 5.80 -9.60
CA ASN A 38 -0.04 5.79 -10.13
C ASN A 38 -0.26 4.78 -11.26
N GLU A 39 0.78 4.36 -12.00
CA GLU A 39 0.66 3.32 -13.02
C GLU A 39 0.39 1.96 -12.35
N GLY A 40 1.07 1.70 -11.22
CA GLY A 40 0.80 0.53 -10.38
C GLY A 40 -0.63 0.52 -9.84
N VAL A 41 -1.13 1.69 -9.40
CA VAL A 41 -2.52 1.85 -8.94
C VAL A 41 -3.52 1.61 -10.08
N ALA A 42 -3.31 2.22 -11.24
CA ALA A 42 -4.19 2.06 -12.40
C ALA A 42 -4.25 0.60 -12.85
N ARG A 43 -3.09 -0.09 -12.86
CA ARG A 43 -3.03 -1.52 -13.20
C ARG A 43 -3.77 -2.39 -12.19
N ALA A 44 -3.62 -2.11 -10.90
CA ALA A 44 -4.35 -2.79 -9.84
C ALA A 44 -5.86 -2.55 -9.94
N CYS A 45 -6.30 -1.31 -10.17
CA CYS A 45 -7.71 -0.98 -10.36
C CYS A 45 -8.31 -1.72 -11.57
N SER A 46 -7.60 -1.75 -12.70
CA SER A 46 -7.98 -2.54 -13.87
C SER A 46 -8.09 -4.04 -13.54
N THR A 47 -7.18 -4.58 -12.74
CA THR A 47 -7.21 -5.99 -12.31
C THR A 47 -8.41 -6.27 -11.40
N LEU A 48 -8.81 -5.30 -10.60
CA LEU A 48 -9.97 -5.38 -9.70
C LEU A 48 -11.28 -5.04 -10.39
N LEU A 49 -11.27 -4.68 -11.68
CA LEU A 49 -12.43 -4.20 -12.43
C LEU A 49 -13.09 -2.99 -11.77
N VAL A 50 -12.28 -2.09 -11.22
CA VAL A 50 -12.70 -0.85 -10.56
C VAL A 50 -12.20 0.34 -11.36
N ASP A 51 -13.05 1.34 -11.54
CA ASP A 51 -12.65 2.63 -12.10
C ASP A 51 -11.92 3.47 -11.04
N PRO A 52 -10.68 3.92 -11.28
CA PRO A 52 -9.89 4.65 -10.29
C PRO A 52 -10.46 6.03 -9.94
N ALA A 53 -11.22 6.67 -10.84
CA ALA A 53 -11.85 7.96 -10.59
C ALA A 53 -13.13 7.79 -9.76
N ASP A 54 -14.00 6.84 -10.11
CA ASP A 54 -15.23 6.52 -9.37
C ASP A 54 -14.91 6.03 -7.95
N SER A 55 -13.85 5.22 -7.82
CA SER A 55 -13.40 4.72 -6.52
C SER A 55 -12.52 5.69 -5.74
N ARG A 56 -12.16 6.83 -6.34
CA ARG A 56 -11.27 7.84 -5.77
C ARG A 56 -9.96 7.23 -5.25
N ALA A 57 -9.38 6.35 -6.05
CA ALA A 57 -8.18 5.60 -5.70
C ALA A 57 -7.06 6.57 -5.27
N LYS A 58 -6.55 6.39 -4.05
CA LYS A 58 -5.57 7.32 -3.47
C LYS A 58 -4.32 6.57 -3.02
N LEU A 59 -3.22 6.76 -3.75
CA LEU A 59 -1.92 6.20 -3.39
C LEU A 59 -1.44 6.76 -2.05
N LEU A 60 -1.13 5.86 -1.12
CA LEU A 60 -0.68 6.20 0.22
C LEU A 60 0.82 5.97 0.43
N SER A 61 1.34 4.86 -0.08
CA SER A 61 2.76 4.55 0.10
C SER A 61 3.31 3.70 -1.04
N ILE A 62 4.61 3.90 -1.29
CA ILE A 62 5.45 3.12 -2.18
C ILE A 62 6.62 2.62 -1.32
N TRP A 63 6.75 1.30 -1.22
CA TRP A 63 7.82 0.66 -0.47
C TRP A 63 8.65 -0.25 -1.36
N LYS A 64 9.88 0.16 -1.67
CA LYS A 64 10.84 -0.67 -2.38
C LYS A 64 11.61 -1.52 -1.37
N VAL A 65 11.46 -2.83 -1.51
CA VAL A 65 12.18 -3.85 -0.73
C VAL A 65 12.90 -4.79 -1.68
N HIS A 66 13.82 -5.60 -1.16
CA HIS A 66 14.60 -6.52 -1.99
C HIS A 66 13.70 -7.36 -2.93
N ARG A 67 13.86 -7.15 -4.25
CA ARG A 67 13.14 -7.82 -5.35
C ARG A 67 11.63 -7.55 -5.44
N MET A 68 11.11 -6.49 -4.82
CA MET A 68 9.68 -6.18 -4.86
C MET A 68 9.40 -4.71 -4.55
N THR A 69 8.44 -4.13 -5.26
CA THR A 69 7.83 -2.85 -4.92
C THR A 69 6.45 -3.10 -4.37
N ILE A 70 6.12 -2.49 -3.24
CA ILE A 70 4.80 -2.59 -2.62
C ILE A 70 4.10 -1.23 -2.73
N PHE A 71 2.96 -1.21 -3.41
CA PHE A 71 2.06 -0.05 -3.39
C PHE A 71 0.98 -0.29 -2.36
N THR A 72 0.57 0.77 -1.66
CA THR A 72 -0.63 0.74 -0.82
C THR A 72 -1.48 1.94 -1.14
N PHE A 73 -2.75 1.71 -1.46
CA PHE A 73 -3.70 2.77 -1.78
C PHE A 73 -5.08 2.45 -1.21
N ASP A 74 -5.88 3.47 -0.97
CA ASP A 74 -7.26 3.30 -0.51
C ASP A 74 -8.24 3.44 -1.67
N LEU A 75 -9.33 2.69 -1.60
CA LEU A 75 -10.53 2.85 -2.44
C LEU A 75 -11.69 3.28 -1.54
N TRP A 76 -12.56 4.16 -2.05
CA TRP A 76 -13.77 4.66 -1.38
C TRP A 76 -13.56 5.19 0.05
N ASN A 77 -12.35 5.66 0.38
CA ASN A 77 -12.02 6.20 1.70
C ASN A 77 -12.05 7.74 1.72
N GLU A 78 -13.23 8.32 1.51
CA GLU A 78 -13.39 9.78 1.46
C GLU A 78 -13.09 10.47 2.80
N ALA A 79 -13.28 9.75 3.91
CA ALA A 79 -12.99 10.23 5.25
C ALA A 79 -11.50 10.16 5.64
N TYR A 80 -10.60 9.85 4.70
CA TYR A 80 -9.17 9.75 4.99
C TYR A 80 -8.60 11.10 5.48
N ASN A 81 -8.21 11.14 6.75
CA ASN A 81 -7.57 12.29 7.36
C ASN A 81 -6.09 11.99 7.68
N TRP A 82 -5.19 12.67 6.96
CA TRP A 82 -3.74 12.51 7.14
C TRP A 82 -3.25 13.00 8.51
N ALA A 83 -3.95 13.95 9.14
CA ALA A 83 -3.57 14.44 10.47
C ALA A 83 -3.70 13.33 11.54
N THR A 84 -4.67 12.42 11.38
CA THR A 84 -4.97 11.34 12.33
C THR A 84 -4.53 9.95 11.85
N ALA A 85 -4.05 9.82 10.61
CA ALA A 85 -3.69 8.55 9.99
C ALA A 85 -2.42 7.88 10.58
N HIS A 86 -1.76 8.52 11.56
CA HIS A 86 -0.74 7.91 12.39
C HIS A 86 -1.32 6.93 13.44
N HIS A 87 -2.64 6.86 13.59
CA HIS A 87 -3.30 5.77 14.31
C HIS A 87 -3.64 4.65 13.33
N LYS A 88 -3.33 3.41 13.72
CA LYS A 88 -3.61 2.23 12.90
C LYS A 88 -5.11 2.09 12.69
N THR A 89 -5.53 2.09 11.43
CA THR A 89 -6.91 1.77 11.03
C THR A 89 -7.12 0.26 10.97
N ASN A 90 -8.38 -0.17 10.93
CA ASN A 90 -8.75 -1.55 10.70
C ASN A 90 -9.53 -1.65 9.38
N LEU A 91 -8.98 -1.16 8.26
CA LEU A 91 -9.65 -1.29 6.96
C LEU A 91 -9.50 -2.72 6.45
N PRO A 92 -10.51 -3.29 5.76
CA PRO A 92 -10.32 -4.50 4.96
C PRO A 92 -9.17 -4.29 3.97
N VAL A 93 -8.42 -5.35 3.68
CA VAL A 93 -7.30 -5.32 2.74
C VAL A 93 -7.52 -6.31 1.62
N ILE A 94 -7.37 -5.88 0.38
CA ILE A 94 -7.22 -6.77 -0.79
C ILE A 94 -5.74 -6.80 -1.18
N LEU A 95 -5.21 -8.00 -1.41
CA LEU A 95 -3.88 -8.20 -1.97
C LEU A 95 -4.00 -8.45 -3.48
N VAL A 96 -3.23 -7.68 -4.25
CA VAL A 96 -2.95 -7.93 -5.66
C VAL A 96 -1.47 -8.29 -5.79
N ASP A 97 -1.15 -9.56 -6.03
CA ASP A 97 0.24 -10.02 -6.15
C ASP A 97 0.56 -10.30 -7.63
N TYR A 98 1.51 -9.54 -8.17
CA TYR A 98 2.02 -9.70 -9.52
C TYR A 98 3.36 -10.44 -9.51
N GLY A 99 3.31 -11.73 -9.87
CA GLY A 99 4.47 -12.59 -9.99
C GLY A 99 5.02 -12.72 -11.42
N LYS A 100 6.02 -13.60 -11.59
CA LYS A 100 6.66 -13.88 -12.90
C LYS A 100 5.72 -14.58 -13.88
N ARG A 101 5.02 -15.60 -13.40
CA ARG A 101 4.17 -16.50 -14.21
C ARG A 101 2.71 -16.45 -13.78
N LEU A 102 2.48 -16.29 -12.48
CA LEU A 102 1.16 -16.24 -11.89
C LEU A 102 1.03 -14.91 -11.14
N SER A 103 -0.13 -14.31 -11.31
CA SER A 103 -0.60 -13.20 -10.50
C SER A 103 -1.92 -13.62 -9.88
N TYR A 104 -2.23 -13.13 -8.68
CA TYR A 104 -3.48 -13.49 -8.01
C TYR A 104 -4.01 -12.34 -7.17
N VAL A 105 -5.32 -12.40 -6.93
CA VAL A 105 -6.04 -11.45 -6.08
C VAL A 105 -6.70 -12.23 -4.95
N ARG A 106 -6.60 -11.74 -3.72
CA ARG A 106 -7.30 -12.33 -2.58
C ARG A 106 -7.61 -11.31 -1.51
N VAL A 107 -8.56 -11.65 -0.65
CA VAL A 107 -8.75 -10.95 0.62
C VAL A 107 -7.55 -11.21 1.51
N GLY A 108 -7.06 -10.13 2.13
CA GLY A 108 -5.96 -10.18 3.08
C GLY A 108 -6.36 -10.92 4.34
N SER A 109 -5.49 -11.81 4.82
CA SER A 109 -5.66 -12.41 6.14
C SER A 109 -5.59 -11.34 7.23
N GLN A 110 -6.05 -11.64 8.44
CA GLN A 110 -5.95 -10.73 9.57
C GLN A 110 -4.51 -10.24 9.79
N LYS A 111 -3.52 -11.14 9.67
CA LYS A 111 -2.10 -10.78 9.73
C LYS A 111 -1.71 -9.76 8.66
N LEU A 112 -2.05 -9.99 7.38
CA LEU A 112 -1.71 -9.06 6.31
C LEU A 112 -2.43 -7.71 6.49
N ARG A 113 -3.68 -7.75 6.95
CA ARG A 113 -4.45 -6.55 7.28
C ARG A 113 -3.77 -5.74 8.37
N ASP A 114 -3.30 -6.40 9.41
CA ASP A 114 -2.59 -5.76 10.51
C ASP A 114 -1.26 -5.14 10.06
N GLU A 115 -0.50 -5.86 9.23
CA GLU A 115 0.77 -5.40 8.65
C GLU A 115 0.56 -4.18 7.74
N VAL A 116 -0.36 -4.25 6.78
CA VAL A 116 -0.59 -3.17 5.81
C VAL A 116 -1.17 -1.92 6.48
N ASN A 117 -2.15 -2.06 7.37
CA ASN A 117 -2.69 -0.91 8.10
C ASN A 117 -1.67 -0.32 9.09
N GLY A 118 -0.89 -1.18 9.76
CA GLY A 118 0.20 -0.75 10.63
C GLY A 118 1.30 -0.02 9.87
N PHE A 119 1.68 -0.52 8.70
CA PHE A 119 2.68 0.10 7.83
C PHE A 119 2.31 1.52 7.43
N VAL A 120 1.09 1.73 6.92
CA VAL A 120 0.62 3.09 6.56
C VAL A 120 0.65 4.02 7.77
N ALA A 121 0.19 3.57 8.94
CA ALA A 121 0.25 4.38 10.15
C ALA A 121 1.69 4.71 10.56
N ASN A 122 2.62 3.78 10.40
CA ASN A 122 4.04 4.03 10.64
C ASN A 122 4.63 5.02 9.65
N GLN A 123 4.24 5.00 8.37
CA GLN A 123 4.69 6.02 7.40
C GLN A 123 4.32 7.43 7.86
N HIS A 124 3.10 7.62 8.39
CA HIS A 124 2.66 8.88 9.00
C HIS A 124 3.43 9.28 10.26
N ARG A 125 3.88 8.30 11.06
CA ARG A 125 4.70 8.58 12.25
C ARG A 125 6.13 8.96 11.87
N LEU A 126 6.67 8.31 10.84
CA LEU A 126 8.05 8.49 10.42
C LEU A 126 8.27 9.79 9.63
N HIS A 127 7.35 10.20 8.76
CA HIS A 127 7.57 11.36 7.90
C HIS A 127 7.20 12.71 8.53
N GLY A 128 6.55 12.71 9.70
CA GLY A 128 6.23 13.94 10.45
C GLY A 128 4.83 14.48 10.25
N TRP A 129 4.54 15.61 10.90
CA TRP A 129 3.20 16.21 10.94
C TRP A 129 2.73 16.77 9.60
N ASP A 130 3.64 17.38 8.83
CA ASP A 130 3.31 18.08 7.58
C ASP A 130 3.43 17.21 6.32
N ALA A 131 4.05 16.02 6.45
CA ALA A 131 4.27 15.15 5.31
C ALA A 131 2.97 14.50 4.84
N ARG A 132 2.74 14.51 3.53
CA ARG A 132 1.54 13.99 2.90
C ARG A 132 1.86 12.79 2.01
N PRO A 133 0.93 11.84 1.86
CA PRO A 133 1.09 10.75 0.90
C PRO A 133 1.22 11.26 -0.54
N PRO A 134 1.87 10.51 -1.45
CA PRO A 134 2.41 9.17 -1.22
C PRO A 134 3.74 9.19 -0.46
N TYR A 135 3.86 8.36 0.57
CA TYR A 135 5.13 8.16 1.28
C TYR A 135 6.02 7.21 0.52
N TYR A 136 7.28 7.59 0.32
CA TYR A 136 8.25 6.78 -0.39
C TYR A 136 9.29 6.22 0.59
N GLN A 137 9.47 4.91 0.59
CA GLN A 137 10.51 4.25 1.37
C GLN A 137 11.27 3.27 0.47
N ASP A 138 12.58 3.44 0.39
CA ASP A 138 13.48 2.54 -0.34
C ASP A 138 14.44 1.87 0.64
N GLN A 139 14.36 0.55 0.74
CA GLN A 139 15.23 -0.29 1.57
C GLN A 139 16.22 -1.12 0.72
N THR A 140 16.41 -0.78 -0.55
CA THR A 140 17.33 -1.50 -1.44
C THR A 140 18.75 -0.96 -1.42
N THR A 141 18.94 0.31 -1.03
CA THR A 141 20.24 1.01 -1.10
C THR A 141 20.80 1.36 0.28
N SER A 142 20.04 2.11 1.08
CA SER A 142 20.45 2.56 2.42
C SER A 142 19.32 2.41 3.44
N VAL A 143 19.66 2.51 4.73
CA VAL A 143 18.65 2.58 5.78
C VAL A 143 17.89 3.91 5.63
N PRO A 144 16.54 3.90 5.53
CA PRO A 144 15.77 5.13 5.45
C PRO A 144 16.03 6.04 6.65
N THR A 145 16.27 7.32 6.38
CA THR A 145 16.44 8.36 7.39
C THR A 145 15.24 9.29 7.38
N TYR A 146 14.71 9.60 8.56
CA TYR A 146 13.57 10.48 8.76
C TYR A 146 13.99 11.65 9.63
N LEU A 147 14.07 12.83 9.02
CA LEU A 147 14.61 14.04 9.68
C LEU A 147 13.62 14.70 10.64
N ASN A 148 12.31 14.43 10.48
CA ASN A 148 11.27 15.06 11.30
C ASN A 148 10.14 14.07 11.64
N PRO A 149 10.42 12.96 12.36
CA PRO A 149 9.39 12.01 12.73
C PRO A 149 8.46 12.60 13.78
N ARG A 150 7.16 12.31 13.64
CA ARG A 150 6.14 12.62 14.66
C ARG A 150 6.38 11.81 15.94
N ASP A 151 6.90 10.60 15.81
CA ASP A 151 7.24 9.73 16.93
C ASP A 151 8.75 9.47 16.98
N GLN A 152 9.43 10.13 17.93
CA GLN A 152 10.88 10.00 18.12
C GLN A 152 11.27 8.60 18.62
N GLY A 153 10.36 7.81 19.20
CA GLY A 153 10.64 6.45 19.63
C GLY A 153 10.84 5.45 18.48
N LEU A 154 10.49 5.84 17.25
CA LEU A 154 10.64 5.01 16.06
C LEU A 154 11.95 5.22 15.31
N VAL A 155 12.71 6.27 15.66
CA VAL A 155 13.99 6.60 15.02
C VAL A 155 15.13 6.59 16.03
N GLN A 156 16.33 6.25 15.57
CA GLN A 156 17.55 6.43 16.34
C GLN A 156 17.92 7.92 16.39
N PRO A 157 18.86 8.32 17.28
CA PRO A 157 19.33 9.72 17.35
C PRO A 157 19.91 10.25 16.02
N ASP A 158 20.34 9.36 15.13
CA ASP A 158 20.81 9.69 13.77
C ASP A 158 19.68 9.77 12.72
N GLY A 159 18.42 9.63 13.15
CA GLY A 159 17.22 9.65 12.31
C GLY A 159 16.92 8.34 11.57
N THR A 160 17.68 7.28 11.79
CA THR A 160 17.49 5.99 11.09
C THR A 160 16.49 5.07 11.78
N VAL A 161 15.85 4.17 11.02
CA VAL A 161 15.00 3.10 11.57
C VAL A 161 15.68 1.75 11.33
N ARG A 162 16.07 1.03 12.40
CA ARG A 162 16.49 -0.38 12.26
C ARG A 162 15.25 -1.25 12.02
N ARG A 163 15.38 -2.22 11.10
CA ARG A 163 14.31 -3.11 10.60
C ARG A 163 13.16 -3.33 11.60
N MET A 164 11.96 -2.91 11.20
CA MET A 164 10.71 -3.46 11.75
C MET A 164 10.48 -4.88 11.23
#